data_AF-A0A0G1XH62-F1
#
_entry.id   AF-A0A0G1XH62-F1
#
_cell.length_a   1.000
_cell.length_b   1.000
_cell.length_c   1.000
_cell.angle_alpha   90.00
_cell.angle_beta   90.00
_cell.angle_gamma   90.00
#
_symmetry.space_group_name_H-M   'P 1'
#
loop_
_entity.id
_entity.type
_entity.pdbx_description
1 polymer ?
#
loop_
_entity_poly.entity_id
_entity_poly.type
_entity_poly.pdbx_seq_one_letter_code
_entity_poly.pdbx_strand_id
1 'polypeptide(L)'
;MIEAAAKLGDRLIVIVNNDTQQVQKKGKVILVETNRARLLRALRVVDEVMISIDEDMTVTHSLAFLASQYPDDELVFANGGDRDSVKTIPESEVCAEHGIELVFGVGSDKSIKRDSSTRINQALGHAK
;
A
#
# COMPACT_ATOMS: atom_id res chain seq x y z
N MET A 1 -3.72 10.09 -1.56
CA MET A 1 -2.64 9.15 -1.15
C MET A 1 -1.74 8.82 -2.33
N ILE A 2 -2.23 8.14 -3.36
CA ILE A 2 -1.41 7.70 -4.51
C ILE A 2 -0.67 8.88 -5.18
N GLU A 3 -1.36 9.96 -5.53
CA GLU A 3 -0.72 11.17 -6.10
C GLU A 3 0.25 11.88 -5.16
N ALA A 4 0.12 11.70 -3.84
CA ALA A 4 1.05 12.25 -2.87
C ALA A 4 2.31 11.37 -2.76
N ALA A 5 2.16 10.05 -2.84
CA ALA A 5 3.27 9.11 -2.89
C ALA A 5 4.12 9.30 -4.15
N ALA A 6 3.47 9.55 -5.30
CA ALA A 6 4.15 9.86 -6.56
C ALA A 6 5.04 11.12 -6.53
N LYS A 7 4.93 11.97 -5.49
CA LYS A 7 5.78 13.16 -5.33
C LYS A 7 7.05 12.88 -4.52
N LEU A 8 7.20 11.67 -3.98
CA LEU A 8 8.34 11.28 -3.13
C LEU A 8 9.52 10.73 -3.94
N GLY A 9 9.36 10.49 -5.24
CA GLY A 9 10.41 9.99 -6.11
C GLY A 9 10.02 10.08 -7.59
N ASP A 10 10.90 9.63 -8.46
CA ASP A 10 10.72 9.71 -9.91
C ASP A 10 9.78 8.63 -10.48
N ARG A 11 9.59 7.54 -9.74
CA ARG A 11 8.72 6.41 -10.12
C ARG A 11 7.89 5.92 -8.95
N LEU A 12 6.65 5.53 -9.20
CA LEU A 12 5.74 4.93 -8.21
C LEU A 12 5.39 3.49 -8.54
N ILE A 13 5.81 2.57 -7.67
CA ILE A 13 5.37 1.17 -7.66
C ILE A 13 4.27 1.03 -6.60
N VAL A 14 3.11 0.45 -6.96
CA VAL A 14 2.07 0.13 -5.98
C VAL A 14 1.97 -1.38 -5.76
N ILE A 15 2.16 -1.78 -4.50
CA ILE A 15 1.92 -3.15 -4.04
C ILE A 15 0.42 -3.30 -3.74
N VAL A 16 -0.23 -4.24 -4.43
CA VAL A 16 -1.62 -4.61 -4.23
C VAL A 16 -1.66 -5.88 -3.40
N ASN A 17 -2.23 -5.84 -2.20
CA ASN A 17 -2.42 -7.05 -1.39
C ASN A 17 -3.09 -8.16 -2.21
N ASN A 18 -2.65 -9.40 -2.11
CA ASN A 18 -3.27 -10.51 -2.83
C ASN A 18 -4.66 -10.88 -2.25
N ASP A 19 -5.33 -11.83 -2.88
CA ASP A 19 -6.66 -12.27 -2.46
C ASP A 19 -6.63 -13.04 -1.12
N THR A 20 -5.55 -13.76 -0.82
CA THR A 20 -5.32 -14.40 0.49
C THR A 20 -5.37 -13.37 1.61
N GLN A 21 -4.68 -12.25 1.46
CA GLN A 21 -4.69 -11.14 2.42
C GLN A 21 -6.06 -10.48 2.55
N GLN A 22 -6.86 -10.38 1.48
CA GLN A 22 -8.23 -9.87 1.56
C GLN A 22 -9.14 -10.81 2.36
N VAL A 23 -9.01 -12.13 2.15
CA VAL A 23 -9.76 -13.12 2.91
C VAL A 23 -9.35 -13.08 4.38
N GLN A 24 -8.07 -13.02 4.72
CA GLN A 24 -7.62 -12.90 6.11
C GLN A 24 -8.17 -11.64 6.79
N LYS A 25 -8.18 -10.50 6.07
CA LYS A 25 -8.63 -9.22 6.64
C LYS A 25 -10.14 -9.06 6.76
N LYS A 26 -10.90 -9.58 5.79
CA LYS A 26 -12.34 -9.26 5.61
C LYS A 26 -13.24 -10.49 5.49
N GLY A 27 -12.67 -11.69 5.50
CA GLY A 27 -13.38 -12.96 5.28
C GLY A 27 -13.88 -13.16 3.85
N LYS A 28 -13.59 -12.24 2.91
CA LYS A 28 -14.08 -12.30 1.53
C LYS A 28 -13.27 -11.44 0.58
N VAL A 29 -13.27 -11.83 -0.70
CA VAL A 29 -12.78 -11.03 -1.82
C VAL A 29 -13.97 -10.33 -2.49
N ILE A 30 -13.99 -8.99 -2.48
CA ILE A 30 -15.01 -8.20 -3.20
C ILE A 30 -14.60 -7.99 -4.66
N LEU A 31 -13.32 -7.71 -4.88
CA LEU A 31 -12.72 -7.55 -6.20
C LEU A 31 -11.39 -8.31 -6.21
N VAL A 32 -11.24 -9.25 -7.14
CA VAL A 32 -10.03 -10.09 -7.26
C VAL A 32 -8.79 -9.24 -7.50
N GLU A 33 -7.64 -9.72 -7.04
CA GLU A 33 -6.35 -9.03 -7.08
C GLU A 33 -5.96 -8.55 -8.48
N THR A 34 -6.24 -9.34 -9.52
CA THR A 34 -5.93 -8.99 -10.91
C THR A 34 -6.74 -7.78 -11.39
N ASN A 35 -8.01 -7.67 -10.97
CA ASN A 35 -8.84 -6.51 -11.25
C ASN A 35 -8.39 -5.29 -10.45
N ARG A 36 -8.03 -5.46 -9.17
CA ARG A 36 -7.49 -4.37 -8.34
C ARG A 36 -6.17 -3.84 -8.92
N ALA A 37 -5.28 -4.73 -9.35
CA ALA A 37 -4.03 -4.37 -10.01
C ALA A 37 -4.28 -3.64 -11.34
N ARG A 38 -5.22 -4.11 -12.15
CA ARG A 38 -5.62 -3.44 -13.40
C ARG A 38 -6.12 -2.02 -13.15
N LEU A 39 -6.93 -1.78 -12.11
CA LEU A 39 -7.41 -0.45 -11.76
C LEU A 39 -6.25 0.49 -11.39
N LEU A 40 -5.30 0.01 -10.60
CA LEU A 40 -4.14 0.83 -10.22
C LEU A 40 -3.22 1.14 -11.41
N ARG A 41 -3.01 0.18 -12.32
CA ARG A 41 -2.24 0.40 -13.57
C ARG A 41 -2.86 1.45 -14.48
N ALA A 42 -4.17 1.71 -14.35
CA ALA A 42 -4.85 2.71 -15.15
C ALA A 42 -4.67 4.14 -14.59
N LEU A 43 -4.12 4.31 -13.38
CA LEU A 43 -3.90 5.62 -12.77
C LEU A 43 -2.65 6.26 -13.37
N ARG A 44 -2.78 7.50 -13.85
CA ARG A 44 -1.72 8.24 -14.56
C ARG A 44 -0.39 8.34 -13.80
N VAL A 45 -0.43 8.36 -12.48
CA VAL A 45 0.74 8.56 -11.60
C VAL A 45 1.38 7.25 -11.14
N VAL A 46 0.90 6.11 -11.61
CA VAL A 46 1.39 4.78 -11.22
C VAL A 46 2.21 4.23 -12.38
N ASP A 47 3.50 4.01 -12.14
CA ASP A 47 4.42 3.47 -13.15
C ASP A 47 4.37 1.93 -13.19
N GLU A 48 4.29 1.31 -12.01
CA GLU A 48 4.26 -0.15 -11.89
C GLU A 48 3.28 -0.63 -10.82
N VAL A 49 2.77 -1.84 -11.00
CA VAL A 49 1.91 -2.50 -10.02
C VAL A 49 2.33 -3.94 -9.84
N MET A 50 2.64 -4.29 -8.60
CA MET A 50 2.96 -5.64 -8.14
C MET A 50 1.78 -6.17 -7.31
N ILE A 51 1.37 -7.41 -7.55
CA ILE A 51 0.51 -8.12 -6.60
C ILE A 51 1.44 -8.70 -5.53
N SER A 52 1.08 -8.49 -4.26
CA SER A 52 1.87 -8.96 -3.11
C SER A 52 2.06 -10.48 -3.17
N ILE A 53 3.28 -10.91 -2.92
CA ILE A 53 3.68 -12.32 -2.84
C ILE A 53 3.65 -12.85 -1.40
N ASP A 54 3.12 -12.06 -0.47
CA ASP A 54 3.12 -12.34 0.96
C ASP A 54 1.94 -13.25 1.34
N GLU A 55 2.17 -14.22 2.22
CA GLU A 55 1.11 -15.12 2.72
C GLU A 55 0.45 -14.62 4.01
N ASP A 56 1.01 -13.57 4.62
CA ASP A 56 0.49 -12.92 5.83
C ASP A 56 -0.03 -11.50 5.53
N MET A 57 -0.44 -10.78 6.57
CA MET A 57 -1.01 -9.44 6.44
C MET A 57 -0.01 -8.33 6.11
N THR A 58 1.28 -8.64 6.01
CA THR A 58 2.38 -7.69 5.75
C THR A 58 2.69 -7.61 4.26
N VAL A 59 3.66 -6.77 3.89
CA VAL A 59 4.25 -6.76 2.54
C VAL A 59 5.76 -6.97 2.56
N THR A 60 6.27 -7.68 3.57
CA THR A 60 7.71 -7.81 3.82
C THR A 60 8.46 -8.52 2.69
N HIS A 61 7.97 -9.66 2.21
CA HIS A 61 8.58 -10.38 1.09
C HIS A 61 8.48 -9.59 -0.21
N SER A 62 7.38 -8.88 -0.43
CA SER A 62 7.24 -8.02 -1.60
C SER A 62 8.24 -6.86 -1.58
N LEU A 63 8.49 -6.25 -0.41
CA LEU A 63 9.50 -5.19 -0.26
C LEU A 63 10.92 -5.72 -0.49
N ALA A 64 11.29 -6.85 0.10
CA ALA A 64 12.60 -7.48 -0.12
C ALA A 64 12.81 -7.84 -1.60
N PHE A 65 11.76 -8.38 -2.26
CA PHE A 65 11.80 -8.66 -3.69
C PHE A 65 12.06 -7.38 -4.50
N LEU A 66 11.30 -6.31 -4.26
CA LEU A 66 11.50 -5.04 -4.98
C LEU A 66 12.89 -4.45 -4.71
N ALA A 67 13.38 -4.49 -3.48
CA ALA A 67 14.74 -4.04 -3.15
C ALA A 67 15.81 -4.80 -3.95
N SER A 68 15.63 -6.12 -4.16
CA SER A 68 16.54 -6.90 -4.99
C SER A 68 16.48 -6.55 -6.49
N GLN A 69 15.35 -6.02 -6.97
CA GLN A 69 15.20 -5.62 -8.38
C GLN A 69 15.77 -4.23 -8.66
N TYR A 70 15.87 -3.39 -7.63
CA TYR A 70 16.31 -2.00 -7.70
C TYR A 70 17.45 -1.73 -6.70
N PRO A 71 18.60 -2.43 -6.81
CA PRO A 71 19.67 -2.36 -5.81
C PRO A 71 20.43 -1.03 -5.79
N ASP A 72 20.36 -0.26 -6.88
CA ASP A 72 21.07 1.01 -7.05
C ASP A 72 20.16 2.24 -6.84
N ASP A 73 18.87 2.02 -6.56
CA ASP A 73 17.88 3.08 -6.39
C ASP A 73 17.60 3.38 -4.91
N GLU A 74 17.24 4.63 -4.62
CA GLU A 74 16.72 5.03 -3.32
C GLU A 74 15.25 4.63 -3.21
N LEU A 75 14.93 3.75 -2.27
CA LEU A 75 13.58 3.22 -2.10
C LEU A 75 12.88 3.89 -0.93
N VAL A 76 11.64 4.32 -1.16
CA VAL A 76 10.77 4.91 -0.13
C VAL A 76 9.49 4.09 0.01
N PHE A 77 9.26 3.53 1.19
CA PHE A 77 8.00 2.87 1.53
C PHE A 77 7.00 3.85 2.16
N ALA A 78 6.12 4.36 1.29
CA ALA A 78 5.10 5.36 1.61
C ALA A 78 3.86 4.75 2.30
N ASN A 79 3.69 5.05 3.59
CA ASN A 79 2.51 4.69 4.38
C ASN A 79 1.57 5.88 4.52
N GLY A 80 0.33 5.72 4.03
CA GLY A 80 -0.73 6.70 4.25
C GLY A 80 -1.61 6.39 5.47
N GLY A 81 -2.53 7.30 5.79
CA GLY A 81 -3.43 7.17 6.94
C GLY A 81 -2.88 7.81 8.20
N ASP A 82 -3.41 7.41 9.36
CA ASP A 82 -3.07 7.92 10.70
C ASP A 82 -2.04 7.00 11.39
N ARG A 83 -1.16 6.39 10.58
CA ARG A 83 -0.06 5.55 11.09
C ARG A 83 1.09 6.48 11.46
N ASP A 84 1.40 6.54 12.74
CA ASP A 84 2.23 7.63 13.28
C ASP A 84 3.61 7.17 13.76
N SER A 85 3.98 5.88 13.69
CA SER A 85 5.31 5.45 14.17
C SER A 85 5.85 4.14 13.60
N VAL A 86 7.19 4.09 13.49
CA VAL A 86 8.01 2.92 13.11
C VAL A 86 7.78 1.73 14.05
N LYS A 87 7.47 1.97 15.33
CA LYS A 87 7.26 0.91 16.35
C LYS A 87 6.03 0.03 16.08
N THR A 88 5.21 0.35 15.07
CA THR A 88 3.90 -0.28 14.85
C THR A 88 3.75 -0.93 13.48
N ILE A 89 4.77 -0.89 12.61
CA ILE A 89 4.69 -1.51 11.28
C ILE A 89 5.57 -2.76 11.19
N PRO A 90 5.01 -3.93 10.85
CA PRO A 90 5.77 -5.16 10.65
C PRO A 90 6.90 -5.03 9.62
N GLU A 91 6.76 -4.10 8.67
CA GLU A 91 7.72 -3.86 7.59
C GLU A 91 8.97 -3.08 8.04
N SER A 92 9.07 -2.65 9.30
CA SER A 92 10.22 -1.83 9.73
C SER A 92 11.57 -2.54 9.63
N GLU A 93 11.60 -3.84 9.94
CA GLU A 93 12.85 -4.62 9.94
C GLU A 93 13.38 -4.80 8.52
N VAL A 94 12.53 -5.25 7.58
CA VAL A 94 12.92 -5.41 6.17
C VAL A 94 13.30 -4.08 5.52
N CYS A 95 12.63 -2.98 5.90
CA CYS A 95 13.00 -1.67 5.39
C CYS A 95 14.39 -1.25 5.89
N ALA A 96 14.70 -1.48 7.16
CA ALA A 96 16.03 -1.21 7.70
C ALA A 96 17.13 -2.10 7.08
N GLU A 97 16.83 -3.38 6.86
CA GLU A 97 17.76 -4.35 6.23
C GLU A 97 18.13 -3.94 4.80
N HIS A 98 17.15 -3.47 4.03
CA HIS A 98 17.34 -3.10 2.62
C HIS A 98 17.56 -1.59 2.38
N GLY A 99 17.71 -0.79 3.44
CA GLY A 99 17.91 0.66 3.31
C GLY A 99 16.71 1.42 2.73
N ILE A 100 15.49 0.90 2.88
CA ILE A 100 14.25 1.52 2.41
C ILE A 100 13.80 2.58 3.43
N GLU A 101 13.62 3.82 3.00
CA GLU A 101 13.11 4.90 3.85
C GLU A 101 11.62 4.71 4.14
N LEU A 102 11.23 4.86 5.41
CA LEU A 102 9.83 4.80 5.85
C LEU A 102 9.23 6.20 5.95
N VAL A 103 8.26 6.51 5.10
CA VAL A 103 7.53 7.79 5.15
C VAL A 103 6.09 7.56 5.55
N PHE A 104 5.65 8.24 6.61
CA PHE A 104 4.30 8.14 7.16
C PHE A 104 3.43 9.33 6.78
N GLY A 105 2.11 9.19 6.96
CA GLY A 105 1.16 10.28 6.73
C GLY A 105 1.05 10.70 5.26
N VAL A 106 1.40 9.83 4.31
CA VAL A 106 1.38 10.18 2.88
C VAL A 106 -0.06 10.42 2.41
N GLY A 107 -0.31 11.61 1.87
CA GLY A 107 -1.65 12.06 1.48
C GLY A 107 -2.59 12.25 2.66
N SER A 108 -2.06 12.59 3.85
CA SER A 108 -2.84 13.17 4.95
C SER A 108 -3.04 14.65 4.73
N ASP A 109 -4.29 15.06 4.74
CA ASP A 109 -4.66 16.40 5.15
C ASP A 109 -5.45 16.25 6.45
N LYS A 110 -4.97 16.86 7.54
CA LYS A 110 -5.64 16.80 8.85
C LYS A 110 -7.05 17.40 8.81
N SER A 111 -7.38 18.17 7.79
CA SER A 111 -8.68 18.82 7.61
C SER A 111 -9.71 17.99 6.82
N ILE A 112 -9.30 16.94 6.11
CA ILE A 112 -10.19 16.16 5.23
C ILE A 112 -10.38 14.74 5.76
N LYS A 113 -11.62 14.40 6.18
CA LYS A 113 -11.98 13.00 6.49
C LYS A 113 -11.91 12.17 5.20
N ARG A 114 -11.07 11.14 5.21
CA ARG A 114 -10.84 10.28 4.05
C ARG A 114 -11.97 9.28 3.83
N ASP A 115 -12.27 9.03 2.56
CA ASP A 115 -13.24 8.04 2.16
C ASP A 115 -12.61 6.66 2.09
N SER A 116 -13.20 5.72 2.84
CA SER A 116 -12.90 4.29 2.70
C SER A 116 -14.13 3.59 2.13
N SER A 117 -13.93 2.43 1.49
CA SER A 117 -15.04 1.60 1.02
C SER A 117 -16.02 1.25 2.16
N THR A 118 -15.52 0.99 3.37
CA THR A 118 -16.37 0.80 4.56
C THR A 118 -17.16 2.06 4.89
N ARG A 119 -16.54 3.24 4.90
CA ARG A 119 -17.22 4.52 5.17
C ARG A 119 -18.30 4.82 4.12
N ILE A 120 -18.01 4.57 2.84
CA ILE A 120 -18.96 4.74 1.74
C ILE A 120 -20.16 3.80 1.92
N ASN A 121 -19.92 2.52 2.17
CA ASN A 121 -20.99 1.54 2.40
C ASN A 121 -21.87 1.94 3.60
N GLN A 122 -21.26 2.41 4.69
CA GLN A 122 -22.01 2.90 5.86
C GLN A 122 -22.83 4.16 5.54
N ALA A 123 -22.27 5.10 4.78
CA ALA A 123 -22.99 6.29 4.34
C ALA A 123 -24.18 5.96 3.40
N LEU A 124 -24.10 4.82 2.70
CA LEU A 124 -25.18 4.27 1.88
C LEU A 124 -26.18 3.39 2.68
N GLY A 125 -25.99 3.25 4.00
CA GLY A 125 -26.90 2.52 4.89
C GLY A 125 -26.60 1.03 5.08
N HIS A 126 -25.46 0.53 4.58
CA HIS A 126 -25.05 -0.85 4.83
C HIS A 126 -24.44 -1.02 6.24
N ALA A 127 -24.79 -2.10 6.91
CA ALA A 127 -24.16 -2.50 8.17
C ALA A 127 -22.67 -2.80 7.97
N LYS A 128 -21.90 -2.70 9.07
CA LYS A 128 -20.46 -2.95 9.09
C LYS A 128 -20.13 -4.44 8.98
#